data_AF-A0A940L9I2-F1
#
_entry.id   AF-A0A940L9I2-F1
#
_cell.length_a   1.000
_cell.length_b   1.000
_cell.length_c   1.000
_cell.angle_alpha   90.00
_cell.angle_beta   90.00
_cell.angle_gamma   90.00
#
_symmetry.space_group_name_H-M   'P 1'
#
loop_
_entity.id
_entity.type
_entity.pdbx_description
1 polymer ?
#
loop_
_entity_poly.entity_id
_entity_poly.type
_entity_poly.pdbx_seq_one_letter_code
_entity_poly.pdbx_strand_id
1 'polypeptide(L)'
;MTELDAALPIPAHPAFRVSPFGNVFHNGLPRPLRVRKGRSLKLRFKENGIGYEYGMAKLIAQLFIPNPAGHTRVIFKDGNNHNCTAGNIEWAGDQQFARYSLLKKRPSLQNRKPPAQKIKRKSPSITETQKPCFHPSAVPLLGYNGFYITPCGKLFHGNKPVLPHNPNSKRSLMMRIRCNGAVRRLGLAKLIAVTFLPNPHNHTRIIFKDRNNHNCTLQNIAWASAAEYNAYTESFRTDGLPAMIEKREEEAIPIPGFDGYFITPAGKVFRGNRVLKWMDNGKARSPRVKLKGSNGTIARIAVPKLIAMAFVPNPNNYTKIIFKDRNPQNFSPSNIEWVSLSQFASFVQSDKDLEELRRPKTVKTTTPDNPEAVEMEDFPGYYIAPDGTLYKRGRTIRPRPKGKNGSLQVRLRMKHWPRGKYVYFGLAKLLAQYFIPNPKNHRHVIFKDRNNQNCVVENIAWVDGETFAFYSGISKGAPKMVLPREEAIRKCTDPLLREYYKTLDESWLHDCWNELEKRVQHPYWHRYKSECYIYFLDRAKRFSLLKDPLGLMLAYCKGVKAKLRNEISPDIPGSLLWKTDESLRNTRGSKTNPAHHLYDDW
;
A
#
# COMPACT_ATOMS: atom_id res chain seq x y z
N MET A 1 -34.67 -9.60 -29.45
CA MET A 1 -34.04 -8.34 -29.00
C MET A 1 -32.58 -8.62 -28.70
N THR A 2 -31.68 -7.98 -29.42
CA THR A 2 -30.25 -7.99 -29.10
C THR A 2 -30.01 -7.16 -27.83
N GLU A 3 -28.89 -7.38 -27.13
CA GLU A 3 -28.58 -6.61 -25.93
C GLU A 3 -28.42 -5.10 -26.20
N LEU A 4 -28.02 -4.74 -27.43
CA LEU A 4 -27.95 -3.36 -27.90
C LEU A 4 -29.35 -2.72 -28.03
N ASP A 5 -30.37 -3.50 -28.37
CA ASP A 5 -31.76 -3.03 -28.48
C ASP A 5 -32.34 -2.69 -27.10
N ALA A 6 -31.89 -3.39 -26.05
CA ALA A 6 -32.26 -3.14 -24.66
C ALA A 6 -31.44 -2.01 -24.00
N ALA A 7 -30.45 -1.45 -24.69
CA ALA A 7 -29.56 -0.44 -24.14
C ALA A 7 -30.09 0.99 -24.33
N LEU A 8 -30.15 1.75 -23.24
CA LEU A 8 -30.64 3.14 -23.23
C LEU A 8 -29.49 4.14 -23.28
N PRO A 9 -29.67 5.31 -23.93
CA PRO A 9 -28.65 6.36 -23.98
C PRO A 9 -28.39 6.97 -22.59
N ILE A 10 -27.14 7.35 -22.33
CA ILE A 10 -26.77 8.08 -21.12
C ILE A 10 -27.31 9.53 -21.21
N PRO A 11 -27.95 10.07 -20.16
CA PRO A 11 -28.41 11.46 -20.16
C PRO A 11 -27.23 12.41 -20.40
N ALA A 12 -27.42 13.38 -21.30
CA ALA A 12 -26.40 14.31 -21.82
C ALA A 12 -25.28 13.70 -22.70
N HIS A 13 -25.27 12.38 -22.94
CA HIS A 13 -24.24 11.70 -23.74
C HIS A 13 -24.83 10.60 -24.64
N PRO A 14 -25.61 10.96 -25.68
CA PRO A 14 -26.39 10.00 -26.47
C PRO A 14 -25.56 9.01 -27.28
N ALA A 15 -24.30 9.33 -27.59
CA ALA A 15 -23.35 8.43 -28.25
C ALA A 15 -23.01 7.20 -27.39
N PHE A 16 -23.26 7.25 -26.08
CA PHE A 16 -23.05 6.15 -25.16
C PHE A 16 -24.38 5.55 -24.73
N ARG A 17 -24.50 4.22 -24.86
CA ARG A 17 -25.64 3.44 -24.39
C ARG A 17 -25.21 2.45 -23.32
N VAL A 18 -26.10 2.15 -22.38
CA VAL A 18 -25.86 1.18 -21.31
C VAL A 18 -26.99 0.16 -21.31
N SER A 19 -26.67 -1.13 -21.27
CA SER A 19 -27.66 -2.21 -21.14
C SER A 19 -28.07 -2.41 -19.67
N PRO A 20 -29.25 -3.02 -19.41
CA PRO A 20 -29.65 -3.39 -18.05
C PRO A 20 -28.71 -4.44 -17.42
N PHE A 21 -27.85 -5.11 -18.21
CA PHE A 21 -26.86 -6.07 -17.70
C PHE A 21 -25.51 -5.40 -17.33
N GLY A 22 -25.35 -4.12 -17.62
CA GLY A 22 -24.16 -3.34 -17.29
C GLY A 22 -23.08 -3.32 -18.35
N ASN A 23 -23.39 -3.76 -19.57
CA ASN A 23 -22.55 -3.54 -20.74
C ASN A 23 -22.72 -2.11 -21.26
N VAL A 24 -21.63 -1.53 -21.75
CA VAL A 24 -21.61 -0.16 -22.28
C VAL A 24 -21.27 -0.22 -23.75
N PHE A 25 -22.03 0.52 -24.56
CA PHE A 25 -21.82 0.65 -25.99
C PHE A 25 -21.48 2.10 -26.33
N HIS A 26 -20.63 2.30 -27.31
CA HIS A 26 -20.33 3.61 -27.90
C HIS A 26 -20.54 3.51 -29.40
N ASN A 27 -21.48 4.29 -29.94
CA ASN A 27 -21.89 4.22 -31.35
C ASN A 27 -22.21 2.79 -31.81
N GLY A 28 -22.90 2.01 -30.98
CA GLY A 28 -23.28 0.62 -31.27
C GLY A 28 -22.21 -0.44 -30.97
N LEU A 29 -20.96 -0.07 -30.72
CA LEU A 29 -19.87 -1.01 -30.45
C LEU A 29 -19.66 -1.24 -28.94
N PRO A 30 -19.40 -2.49 -28.49
CA PRO A 30 -19.18 -2.80 -27.09
C PRO A 30 -17.88 -2.17 -26.58
N ARG A 31 -17.93 -1.59 -25.37
CA ARG A 31 -16.82 -0.89 -24.74
C ARG A 31 -16.46 -1.53 -23.39
N PRO A 32 -15.24 -2.08 -23.24
CA PRO A 32 -14.84 -2.75 -22.00
C PRO A 32 -14.61 -1.75 -20.85
N LEU A 33 -15.13 -2.09 -19.66
CA LEU A 33 -14.96 -1.30 -18.44
C LEU A 33 -13.62 -1.62 -17.75
N ARG A 34 -12.96 -0.60 -17.19
CA ARG A 34 -11.74 -0.80 -16.39
C ARG A 34 -12.08 -1.11 -14.93
N VAL A 35 -11.77 -2.32 -14.49
CA VAL A 35 -11.97 -2.77 -13.11
C VAL A 35 -10.78 -2.39 -12.21
N ARG A 36 -11.05 -1.84 -11.01
CA ARG A 36 -10.05 -1.68 -9.94
C ARG A 36 -10.47 -2.49 -8.71
N LYS A 37 -9.56 -3.34 -8.21
CA LYS A 37 -9.79 -4.25 -7.08
C LYS A 37 -10.42 -3.54 -5.88
N GLY A 38 -11.60 -4.00 -5.45
CA GLY A 38 -12.29 -3.52 -4.24
C GLY A 38 -13.08 -2.21 -4.39
N ARG A 39 -13.29 -1.70 -5.60
CA ARG A 39 -14.18 -0.54 -5.88
C ARG A 39 -15.31 -0.93 -6.83
N SER A 40 -16.43 -0.22 -6.76
CA SER A 40 -17.54 -0.39 -7.72
C SER A 40 -17.10 -0.02 -9.14
N LEU A 41 -17.70 -0.65 -10.15
CA LEU A 41 -17.44 -0.34 -11.55
C LEU A 41 -17.75 1.12 -11.87
N LYS A 42 -16.88 1.75 -12.67
CA LYS A 42 -17.02 3.13 -13.12
C LYS A 42 -16.80 3.22 -14.62
N LEU A 43 -17.66 3.96 -15.31
CA LEU A 43 -17.50 4.35 -16.70
C LEU A 43 -16.74 5.67 -16.77
N ARG A 44 -15.69 5.72 -17.60
CA ARG A 44 -14.91 6.93 -17.84
C ARG A 44 -14.76 7.17 -19.35
N PHE A 45 -15.04 8.36 -19.80
CA PHE A 45 -14.80 8.77 -21.19
C PHE A 45 -14.42 10.24 -21.26
N LYS A 46 -13.89 10.63 -22.43
CA LYS A 46 -13.67 12.04 -22.78
C LYS A 46 -14.58 12.37 -23.95
N GLU A 47 -15.24 13.51 -23.87
CA GLU A 47 -16.03 14.09 -24.95
C GLU A 47 -15.67 15.57 -25.02
N ASN A 48 -15.30 16.06 -26.21
CA ASN A 48 -14.83 17.44 -26.43
C ASN A 48 -13.68 17.86 -25.49
N GLY A 49 -12.76 16.94 -25.19
CA GLY A 49 -11.62 17.17 -24.29
C GLY A 49 -11.95 17.12 -22.78
N ILE A 50 -13.22 17.12 -22.40
CA ILE A 50 -13.69 17.08 -21.01
C ILE A 50 -13.84 15.62 -20.56
N GLY A 51 -13.31 15.27 -19.39
CA GLY A 51 -13.38 13.92 -18.83
C GLY A 51 -14.60 13.72 -17.93
N TYR A 52 -15.41 12.72 -18.22
CA TYR A 52 -16.59 12.33 -17.44
C TYR A 52 -16.35 11.01 -16.68
N GLU A 53 -16.92 10.90 -15.47
CA GLU A 53 -16.85 9.69 -14.64
C GLU A 53 -18.22 9.38 -14.03
N TYR A 54 -18.79 8.24 -14.41
CA TYR A 54 -20.08 7.75 -13.89
C TYR A 54 -19.88 6.46 -13.07
N GLY A 55 -20.60 6.32 -11.96
CA GLY A 55 -20.68 5.06 -11.22
C GLY A 55 -21.70 4.14 -11.87
N MET A 56 -21.26 2.96 -12.34
CA MET A 56 -22.11 2.07 -13.16
C MET A 56 -23.43 1.71 -12.51
N ALA A 57 -23.42 1.32 -11.23
CA ALA A 57 -24.63 0.92 -10.53
C ALA A 57 -25.65 2.06 -10.40
N LYS A 58 -25.19 3.29 -10.19
CA LYS A 58 -26.11 4.45 -10.09
C LYS A 58 -26.67 4.81 -11.46
N LEU A 59 -25.85 4.74 -12.50
CA LEU A 59 -26.26 5.02 -13.87
C LEU A 59 -27.33 4.02 -14.36
N ILE A 60 -27.12 2.72 -14.11
CA ILE A 60 -28.09 1.68 -14.48
C ILE A 60 -29.39 1.84 -13.69
N ALA A 61 -29.31 2.13 -12.39
CA ALA A 61 -30.50 2.36 -11.58
C ALA A 61 -31.31 3.59 -12.05
N GLN A 62 -30.64 4.65 -12.52
CA GLN A 62 -31.31 5.83 -13.06
C GLN A 62 -32.03 5.56 -14.39
N LEU A 63 -31.52 4.63 -15.20
CA LEU A 63 -32.06 4.33 -16.52
C LEU A 63 -33.13 3.24 -16.50
N PHE A 64 -32.99 2.25 -15.63
CA PHE A 64 -33.77 1.00 -15.71
C PHE A 64 -34.59 0.67 -14.45
N ILE A 65 -34.43 1.42 -13.34
CA ILE A 65 -35.10 1.11 -12.08
C ILE A 65 -35.94 2.32 -11.65
N PRO A 66 -37.29 2.19 -11.54
CA PRO A 66 -38.12 3.29 -11.08
C PRO A 66 -37.75 3.70 -9.65
N ASN A 67 -37.76 5.01 -9.39
CA ASN A 67 -37.38 5.58 -8.09
C ASN A 67 -38.49 6.50 -7.54
N PRO A 68 -39.69 5.96 -7.25
CA PRO A 68 -40.83 6.76 -6.80
C PRO A 68 -40.58 7.45 -5.45
N ALA A 69 -39.71 6.87 -4.62
CA ALA A 69 -39.37 7.39 -3.28
C ALA A 69 -38.17 8.37 -3.27
N GLY A 70 -37.63 8.77 -4.44
CA GLY A 70 -36.59 9.79 -4.54
C GLY A 70 -35.25 9.44 -3.86
N HIS A 71 -34.92 8.15 -3.75
CA HIS A 71 -33.70 7.71 -3.06
C HIS A 71 -32.44 8.10 -3.85
N THR A 72 -31.37 8.50 -3.14
CA THR A 72 -30.13 8.98 -3.79
C THR A 72 -29.03 7.93 -3.89
N ARG A 73 -29.23 6.75 -3.27
CA ARG A 73 -28.22 5.69 -3.12
C ARG A 73 -28.71 4.36 -3.65
N VAL A 74 -27.76 3.55 -4.10
CA VAL A 74 -28.00 2.20 -4.65
C VAL A 74 -27.24 1.16 -3.84
N ILE A 75 -27.84 -0.01 -3.65
CA ILE A 75 -27.22 -1.18 -3.01
C ILE A 75 -27.23 -2.37 -3.97
N PHE A 76 -26.35 -3.35 -3.72
CA PHE A 76 -26.24 -4.56 -4.52
C PHE A 76 -26.78 -5.74 -3.72
N LYS A 77 -27.85 -6.39 -4.18
CA LYS A 77 -28.55 -7.46 -3.47
C LYS A 77 -27.63 -8.63 -3.11
N ASP A 78 -26.76 -9.04 -4.05
CA ASP A 78 -25.75 -10.10 -3.86
C ASP A 78 -24.50 -9.67 -3.08
N GLY A 79 -24.37 -8.39 -2.73
CA GLY A 79 -23.18 -7.82 -2.08
C GLY A 79 -21.96 -7.63 -3.00
N ASN A 80 -21.99 -8.10 -4.25
CA ASN A 80 -20.94 -7.98 -5.24
C ASN A 80 -21.04 -6.65 -5.99
N ASN A 81 -20.10 -5.75 -5.74
CA ASN A 81 -20.06 -4.43 -6.40
C ASN A 81 -19.58 -4.43 -7.86
N HIS A 82 -19.33 -5.61 -8.45
CA HIS A 82 -19.01 -5.81 -9.86
C HIS A 82 -20.21 -6.35 -10.65
N ASN A 83 -21.20 -6.93 -9.97
CA ASN A 83 -22.44 -7.34 -10.61
C ASN A 83 -23.38 -6.13 -10.67
N CYS A 84 -23.26 -5.34 -11.74
CA CYS A 84 -24.06 -4.13 -11.93
C CYS A 84 -25.36 -4.36 -12.71
N THR A 85 -25.86 -5.60 -12.78
CA THR A 85 -27.15 -5.88 -13.44
C THR A 85 -28.30 -5.17 -12.73
N ALA A 86 -29.28 -4.67 -13.49
CA ALA A 86 -30.44 -3.95 -12.95
C ALA A 86 -31.22 -4.83 -11.95
N GLY A 87 -31.33 -6.13 -12.20
CA GLY A 87 -31.95 -7.08 -11.26
C GLY A 87 -31.22 -7.21 -9.92
N ASN A 88 -29.90 -6.99 -9.90
CA ASN A 88 -29.06 -7.06 -8.70
C ASN A 88 -28.90 -5.71 -7.97
N ILE A 89 -29.39 -4.61 -8.54
CA ILE A 89 -29.32 -3.29 -7.93
C ILE A 89 -30.70 -2.87 -7.45
N GLU A 90 -30.77 -2.12 -6.36
CA GLU A 90 -32.00 -1.45 -5.94
C GLU A 90 -31.71 -0.07 -5.34
N TRP A 91 -32.66 0.85 -5.51
CA TRP A 91 -32.67 2.13 -4.82
C TRP A 91 -32.89 1.90 -3.32
N ALA A 92 -32.05 2.51 -2.50
CA ALA A 92 -32.10 2.33 -1.05
C ALA A 92 -32.15 3.67 -0.34
N GLY A 93 -33.10 3.81 0.57
CA GLY A 93 -33.10 4.89 1.56
C GLY A 93 -31.90 4.78 2.51
N ASP A 94 -31.59 5.87 3.23
CA ASP A 94 -30.38 5.95 4.04
C ASP A 94 -30.30 4.88 5.15
N GLN A 95 -31.45 4.45 5.70
CA GLN A 95 -31.51 3.40 6.71
C GLN A 95 -31.15 2.02 6.13
N GLN A 96 -31.67 1.70 4.92
CA GLN A 96 -31.37 0.46 4.21
C GLN A 96 -29.92 0.45 3.72
N PHE A 97 -29.42 1.58 3.21
CA PHE A 97 -28.02 1.74 2.84
C PHE A 97 -27.06 1.64 4.04
N ALA A 98 -27.44 2.17 5.20
CA ALA A 98 -26.67 2.03 6.44
C ALA A 98 -26.62 0.58 6.91
N ARG A 99 -27.76 -0.14 6.88
CA ARG A 99 -27.82 -1.59 7.14
C ARG A 99 -26.93 -2.37 6.16
N TYR A 100 -27.03 -2.07 4.87
CA TYR A 100 -26.21 -2.67 3.81
C TYR A 100 -24.70 -2.41 3.99
N SER A 101 -24.32 -1.19 4.37
CA SER A 101 -22.91 -0.80 4.58
C SER A 101 -22.27 -1.49 5.78
N LEU A 102 -23.06 -1.83 6.82
CA LEU A 102 -22.61 -2.60 7.98
C LEU A 102 -22.43 -4.11 7.68
N LEU A 103 -23.04 -4.60 6.60
CA LEU A 103 -22.95 -5.97 6.11
C LEU A 103 -21.78 -6.16 5.12
N LYS A 104 -21.40 -5.11 4.38
CA LYS A 104 -20.37 -5.17 3.32
C LYS A 104 -18.94 -5.24 3.90
N LYS A 105 -18.35 -6.45 3.89
CA LYS A 105 -16.90 -6.68 4.09
C LYS A 105 -16.08 -6.03 2.95
N ARG A 106 -14.83 -5.63 3.24
CA ARG A 106 -13.77 -5.54 2.21
C ARG A 106 -13.42 -6.97 1.75
N PRO A 107 -13.29 -7.26 0.43
CA PRO A 107 -12.75 -8.53 -0.02
C PRO A 107 -11.23 -8.53 0.13
N SER A 108 -10.74 -9.10 1.21
CA SER A 108 -9.39 -9.64 1.29
C SER A 108 -9.41 -10.81 2.25
N LEU A 109 -9.40 -12.04 1.71
CA LEU A 109 -8.87 -13.29 2.28
C LEU A 109 -9.47 -14.49 1.52
N GLN A 110 -9.10 -14.63 0.25
CA GLN A 110 -8.92 -15.95 -0.36
C GLN A 110 -7.44 -15.97 -0.75
N ASN A 111 -6.73 -17.05 -0.38
CA ASN A 111 -5.27 -17.21 -0.37
C ASN A 111 -4.56 -16.76 0.92
N ARG A 112 -4.92 -17.40 2.04
CA ARG A 112 -3.90 -17.84 3.01
C ARG A 112 -4.07 -19.34 3.25
N LYS A 113 -2.97 -20.08 3.09
CA LYS A 113 -2.82 -21.50 3.42
C LYS A 113 -3.30 -21.76 4.87
N PRO A 114 -3.86 -22.93 5.18
CA PRO A 114 -4.24 -23.26 6.55
C PRO A 114 -2.99 -23.34 7.43
N PRO A 115 -2.99 -22.76 8.65
CA PRO A 115 -1.97 -23.05 9.64
C PRO A 115 -2.15 -24.46 10.19
N ALA A 116 -1.02 -25.10 10.51
CA ALA A 116 -0.89 -26.48 10.94
C ALA A 116 -1.85 -26.87 12.08
N GLN A 117 -2.29 -28.12 12.02
CA GLN A 117 -3.13 -28.80 13.00
C GLN A 117 -2.54 -28.66 14.42
N LYS A 118 -3.30 -28.01 15.31
CA LYS A 118 -3.26 -28.30 16.74
C LYS A 118 -4.54 -29.04 17.11
N ILE A 119 -4.33 -30.14 17.82
CA ILE A 119 -5.27 -31.21 18.14
C ILE A 119 -6.43 -30.71 19.01
N LYS A 120 -7.63 -31.14 18.60
CA LYS A 120 -8.90 -31.38 19.33
C LYS A 120 -9.38 -30.36 20.37
N ARG A 121 -10.55 -29.80 20.10
CA ARG A 121 -11.75 -30.02 20.93
C ARG A 121 -12.95 -30.23 20.00
N LYS A 122 -13.67 -31.34 20.21
CA LYS A 122 -14.92 -31.68 19.52
C LYS A 122 -15.90 -30.52 19.69
N SER A 123 -16.37 -29.93 18.59
CA SER A 123 -17.59 -29.14 18.59
C SER A 123 -18.79 -30.10 18.66
N PRO A 124 -19.78 -29.91 19.55
CA PRO A 124 -21.03 -30.61 19.42
C PRO A 124 -21.75 -30.14 18.16
N SER A 125 -22.46 -31.09 17.57
CA SER A 125 -23.38 -30.97 16.45
C SER A 125 -24.42 -29.87 16.65
N ILE A 126 -24.82 -29.30 15.53
CA ILE A 126 -25.95 -28.38 15.35
C ILE A 126 -27.22 -29.11 15.78
N THR A 127 -27.65 -28.92 17.02
CA THR A 127 -29.03 -28.97 17.51
C THR A 127 -28.99 -28.59 18.99
N GLU A 128 -28.90 -27.30 19.30
CA GLU A 128 -29.19 -26.82 20.66
C GLU A 128 -30.27 -25.75 20.56
N THR A 129 -31.48 -26.23 20.83
CA THR A 129 -32.68 -25.47 21.15
C THR A 129 -32.34 -24.37 22.16
N GLN A 130 -32.91 -23.19 21.92
CA GLN A 130 -32.75 -21.97 22.70
C GLN A 130 -33.02 -22.23 24.19
N LYS A 131 -31.98 -22.20 25.04
CA LYS A 131 -32.17 -22.01 26.49
C LYS A 131 -32.37 -20.51 26.76
N PRO A 132 -33.49 -20.10 27.40
CA PRO A 132 -33.71 -18.69 27.76
C PRO A 132 -32.67 -18.23 28.78
N CYS A 133 -32.24 -16.97 28.69
CA CYS A 133 -31.39 -16.40 29.73
C CYS A 133 -32.20 -16.21 31.02
N PHE A 134 -31.66 -16.57 32.18
CA PHE A 134 -32.37 -16.52 33.46
C PHE A 134 -32.57 -15.11 34.04
N HIS A 135 -32.18 -14.04 33.33
CA HIS A 135 -32.36 -12.67 33.81
C HIS A 135 -33.75 -12.15 33.38
N PRO A 136 -34.66 -11.83 34.31
CA PRO A 136 -36.09 -11.60 34.02
C PRO A 136 -36.37 -10.40 33.10
N SER A 137 -35.42 -9.48 32.98
CA SER A 137 -35.52 -8.28 32.11
C SER A 137 -34.60 -8.30 30.88
N ALA A 138 -33.94 -9.42 30.57
CA ALA A 138 -33.01 -9.50 29.44
C ALA A 138 -33.73 -9.92 28.15
N VAL A 139 -33.58 -9.11 27.10
CA VAL A 139 -34.22 -9.30 25.80
C VAL A 139 -33.18 -9.73 24.75
N PRO A 140 -33.49 -10.65 23.82
CA PRO A 140 -32.58 -11.02 22.74
C PRO A 140 -32.14 -9.81 21.92
N LEU A 141 -30.83 -9.70 21.66
CA LEU A 141 -30.28 -8.64 20.83
C LEU A 141 -30.48 -8.97 19.35
N LEU A 142 -31.41 -8.28 18.69
CA LEU A 142 -31.74 -8.48 17.27
C LEU A 142 -30.50 -8.48 16.36
N GLY A 143 -30.31 -9.56 15.59
CA GLY A 143 -29.18 -9.75 14.69
C GLY A 143 -27.90 -10.33 15.34
N TYR A 144 -27.94 -10.65 16.63
CA TYR A 144 -26.83 -11.24 17.38
C TYR A 144 -27.29 -12.46 18.19
N ASN A 145 -27.41 -13.61 17.52
CA ASN A 145 -27.87 -14.85 18.14
C ASN A 145 -27.05 -15.20 19.40
N GLY A 146 -27.76 -15.55 20.47
CA GLY A 146 -27.17 -15.89 21.76
C GLY A 146 -26.78 -14.69 22.63
N PHE A 147 -26.97 -13.44 22.18
CA PHE A 147 -26.74 -12.25 23.01
C PHE A 147 -28.06 -11.69 23.53
N TYR A 148 -28.06 -11.27 24.80
CA TYR A 148 -29.21 -10.69 25.48
C TYR A 148 -28.80 -9.40 26.17
N ILE A 149 -29.67 -8.39 26.13
CA ILE A 149 -29.40 -7.07 26.73
C ILE A 149 -30.53 -6.68 27.67
N THR A 150 -30.18 -6.01 28.76
CA THR A 150 -31.15 -5.55 29.77
C THR A 150 -31.34 -4.03 29.69
N PRO A 151 -32.49 -3.50 30.13
CA PRO A 151 -32.72 -2.05 30.26
C PRO A 151 -31.70 -1.34 31.16
N CYS A 152 -31.11 -2.03 32.14
CA CYS A 152 -30.09 -1.45 33.02
C CYS A 152 -28.67 -1.46 32.42
N GLY A 153 -28.51 -1.94 31.18
CA GLY A 153 -27.25 -1.88 30.44
C GLY A 153 -26.29 -3.03 30.68
N LYS A 154 -26.76 -4.16 31.23
CA LYS A 154 -26.00 -5.42 31.25
C LYS A 154 -26.23 -6.20 29.95
N LEU A 155 -25.15 -6.68 29.36
CA LEU A 155 -25.15 -7.53 28.17
C LEU A 155 -24.70 -8.94 28.54
N PHE A 156 -25.35 -9.96 27.99
CA PHE A 156 -25.06 -11.36 28.23
C PHE A 156 -24.84 -12.11 26.92
N HIS A 157 -24.06 -13.19 26.96
CA HIS A 157 -23.97 -14.21 25.93
C HIS A 157 -24.38 -15.56 26.55
N GLY A 158 -25.56 -16.06 26.20
CA GLY A 158 -26.28 -17.03 27.02
C GLY A 158 -26.47 -16.47 28.44
N ASN A 159 -25.99 -17.20 29.46
CA ASN A 159 -26.01 -16.76 30.86
C ASN A 159 -24.74 -16.04 31.33
N LYS A 160 -23.75 -15.82 30.46
CA LYS A 160 -22.47 -15.21 30.86
C LYS A 160 -22.49 -13.69 30.65
N PRO A 161 -22.15 -12.87 31.65
CA PRO A 161 -22.06 -11.42 31.47
C PRO A 161 -20.91 -11.08 30.53
N VAL A 162 -21.15 -10.12 29.63
CA VAL A 162 -20.18 -9.57 28.70
C VAL A 162 -19.77 -8.20 29.21
N LEU A 163 -18.47 -8.02 29.49
CA LEU A 163 -17.92 -6.77 29.99
C LEU A 163 -17.56 -5.79 28.85
N PRO A 164 -17.58 -4.47 29.11
CA PRO A 164 -17.11 -3.46 28.16
C PRO A 164 -15.63 -3.66 27.77
N HIS A 165 -15.29 -3.42 26.51
CA HIS A 165 -13.93 -3.57 25.99
C HIS A 165 -12.94 -2.53 26.54
N ASN A 166 -13.44 -1.36 26.98
CA ASN A 166 -12.64 -0.31 27.60
C ASN A 166 -13.52 0.48 28.60
N PRO A 167 -13.62 0.01 29.87
CA PRO A 167 -14.49 0.61 30.86
C PRO A 167 -14.02 1.98 31.36
N ASN A 168 -12.74 2.34 31.17
CA ASN A 168 -12.14 3.60 31.67
C ASN A 168 -12.08 4.70 30.59
N SER A 169 -12.82 4.53 29.50
CA SER A 169 -12.81 5.46 28.38
C SER A 169 -13.60 6.73 28.72
N LYS A 170 -13.05 7.93 28.50
CA LYS A 170 -13.82 9.19 28.58
C LYS A 170 -14.98 9.29 27.57
N ARG A 171 -15.16 8.29 26.71
CA ARG A 171 -16.23 8.13 25.71
C ARG A 171 -17.17 6.99 26.12
N SER A 172 -18.38 7.00 25.59
CA SER A 172 -19.42 5.97 25.84
C SER A 172 -18.91 4.54 25.77
N LEU A 173 -19.43 3.69 26.65
CA LEU A 173 -19.04 2.28 26.79
C LEU A 173 -19.21 1.49 25.48
N MET A 174 -18.18 0.70 25.13
CA MET A 174 -18.14 -0.10 23.91
C MET A 174 -18.08 -1.59 24.22
N MET A 175 -18.97 -2.37 23.62
CA MET A 175 -19.08 -3.82 23.76
C MET A 175 -18.36 -4.54 22.61
N ARG A 176 -17.69 -5.65 22.95
CA ARG A 176 -17.03 -6.52 21.98
C ARG A 176 -17.86 -7.79 21.79
N ILE A 177 -18.59 -7.85 20.68
CA ILE A 177 -19.52 -8.95 20.37
C ILE A 177 -18.94 -9.80 19.23
N ARG A 178 -18.91 -11.12 19.39
CA ARG A 178 -18.47 -12.06 18.35
C ARG A 178 -19.69 -12.67 17.67
N CYS A 179 -19.80 -12.51 16.36
CA CYS A 179 -20.89 -13.07 15.55
C CYS A 179 -20.29 -13.64 14.25
N ASN A 180 -20.66 -14.88 13.88
CA ASN A 180 -20.21 -15.59 12.67
C ASN A 180 -18.67 -15.56 12.47
N GLY A 181 -17.91 -15.81 13.53
CA GLY A 181 -16.44 -15.82 13.51
C GLY A 181 -15.76 -14.43 13.47
N ALA A 182 -16.53 -13.33 13.37
CA ALA A 182 -16.02 -11.96 13.37
C ALA A 182 -16.29 -11.25 14.70
N VAL A 183 -15.33 -10.44 15.15
CA VAL A 183 -15.48 -9.59 16.34
C VAL A 183 -15.91 -8.18 15.91
N ARG A 184 -16.99 -7.68 16.49
CA ARG A 184 -17.52 -6.32 16.29
C ARG A 184 -17.41 -5.50 17.58
N ARG A 185 -17.22 -4.18 17.43
CA ARG A 185 -17.23 -3.20 18.54
C ARG A 185 -18.47 -2.32 18.38
N LEU A 186 -19.38 -2.36 19.33
CA LEU A 186 -20.66 -1.65 19.28
C LEU A 186 -20.85 -0.81 20.56
N GLY A 187 -21.44 0.38 20.45
CA GLY A 187 -21.69 1.24 21.61
C GLY A 187 -22.86 0.73 22.45
N LEU A 188 -22.67 0.57 23.75
CA LEU A 188 -23.64 -0.03 24.67
C LEU A 188 -24.96 0.76 24.71
N ALA A 189 -24.90 2.08 24.94
CA ALA A 189 -26.08 2.96 24.92
C ALA A 189 -26.89 2.85 23.62
N LYS A 190 -26.21 2.67 22.48
CA LYS A 190 -26.89 2.51 21.18
C LYS A 190 -27.57 1.15 21.02
N LEU A 191 -27.00 0.09 21.58
CA LEU A 191 -27.68 -1.21 21.61
C LEU A 191 -28.96 -1.12 22.43
N ILE A 192 -28.91 -0.50 23.61
CA ILE A 192 -30.06 -0.35 24.51
C ILE A 192 -31.14 0.52 23.86
N ALA A 193 -30.78 1.67 23.30
CA ALA A 193 -31.73 2.57 22.65
C ALA A 193 -32.40 1.92 21.44
N VAL A 194 -31.68 1.13 20.64
CA VAL A 194 -32.28 0.43 19.49
C VAL A 194 -33.18 -0.72 19.93
N THR A 195 -32.89 -1.37 21.07
CA THR A 195 -33.69 -2.48 21.58
C THR A 195 -34.95 -2.03 22.32
N PHE A 196 -34.89 -0.93 23.08
CA PHE A 196 -35.93 -0.58 24.04
C PHE A 196 -36.57 0.80 23.84
N LEU A 197 -36.00 1.69 23.02
CA LEU A 197 -36.59 3.02 22.79
C LEU A 197 -37.21 3.12 21.39
N PRO A 198 -38.48 3.54 21.28
CA PRO A 198 -39.06 3.89 19.99
C PRO A 198 -38.30 5.09 19.39
N ASN A 199 -38.09 5.08 18.08
CA ASN A 199 -37.39 6.14 17.37
C ASN A 199 -38.22 6.65 16.17
N PRO A 200 -39.40 7.24 16.43
CA PRO A 200 -40.35 7.64 15.38
C PRO A 200 -39.77 8.71 14.44
N HIS A 201 -38.84 9.53 14.93
CA HIS A 201 -38.20 10.62 14.18
C HIS A 201 -36.82 10.28 13.60
N ASN A 202 -36.44 8.98 13.59
CA ASN A 202 -35.22 8.45 12.98
C ASN A 202 -33.92 9.18 13.40
N HIS A 203 -33.83 9.54 14.67
CA HIS A 203 -32.65 10.18 15.24
C HIS A 203 -31.46 9.21 15.28
N THR A 204 -30.26 9.72 14.99
CA THR A 204 -29.05 8.88 14.92
C THR A 204 -28.12 9.04 16.13
N ARG A 205 -28.40 10.03 16.99
CA ARG A 205 -27.58 10.42 18.13
C ARG A 205 -28.31 10.13 19.44
N ILE A 206 -27.53 9.87 20.49
CA ILE A 206 -28.00 9.56 21.83
C ILE A 206 -27.42 10.58 22.79
N ILE A 207 -28.24 11.11 23.68
CA ILE A 207 -27.87 11.97 24.81
C ILE A 207 -28.01 11.22 26.13
N PHE A 208 -27.28 11.65 27.16
CA PHE A 208 -27.29 11.07 28.50
C PHE A 208 -27.88 12.10 29.47
N LYS A 209 -29.03 11.83 30.09
CA LYS A 209 -29.74 12.82 30.90
C LYS A 209 -28.91 13.30 32.10
N ASP A 210 -28.22 12.38 32.76
CA ASP A 210 -27.34 12.65 33.90
C ASP A 210 -25.92 13.12 33.52
N ARG A 211 -25.65 13.32 32.22
CA ARG A 211 -24.34 13.71 31.66
C ARG A 211 -23.22 12.68 31.88
N ASN A 212 -23.51 11.51 32.43
CA ASN A 212 -22.57 10.41 32.63
C ASN A 212 -22.70 9.38 31.49
N ASN A 213 -21.73 9.41 30.58
CA ASN A 213 -21.69 8.51 29.42
C ASN A 213 -21.36 7.03 29.75
N HIS A 214 -21.12 6.71 31.03
CA HIS A 214 -21.00 5.34 31.53
C HIS A 214 -22.33 4.82 32.10
N ASN A 215 -23.24 5.71 32.53
CA ASN A 215 -24.59 5.34 32.91
C ASN A 215 -25.43 5.08 31.66
N CYS A 216 -25.38 3.85 31.14
CA CYS A 216 -26.12 3.46 29.94
C CYS A 216 -27.53 2.92 30.27
N THR A 217 -28.11 3.23 31.43
CA THR A 217 -29.47 2.77 31.76
C THR A 217 -30.50 3.36 30.79
N LEU A 218 -31.55 2.59 30.50
CA LEU A 218 -32.63 2.97 29.57
C LEU A 218 -33.25 4.33 29.94
N GLN A 219 -33.46 4.57 31.24
CA GLN A 219 -34.04 5.80 31.75
C GLN A 219 -33.13 7.02 31.53
N ASN A 220 -31.82 6.80 31.47
CA ASN A 220 -30.81 7.84 31.34
C ASN A 220 -30.42 8.16 29.89
N ILE A 221 -30.83 7.36 28.92
CA ILE A 221 -30.52 7.60 27.50
C ILE A 221 -31.76 8.05 26.72
N ALA A 222 -31.57 8.91 25.73
CA ALA A 222 -32.64 9.32 24.83
C ALA A 222 -32.11 9.55 23.41
N TRP A 223 -32.97 9.29 22.42
CA TRP A 223 -32.72 9.68 21.03
C TRP A 223 -32.78 11.21 20.90
N ALA A 224 -31.86 11.80 20.14
CA ALA A 224 -31.81 13.24 19.92
C ALA A 224 -31.56 13.58 18.45
N SER A 225 -32.23 14.63 17.98
CA SER A 225 -31.94 15.27 16.71
C SER A 225 -30.53 15.88 16.70
N ALA A 226 -30.06 16.28 15.51
CA ALA A 226 -28.78 16.96 15.40
C ALA A 226 -28.76 18.29 16.16
N ALA A 227 -29.88 19.04 16.16
CA ALA A 227 -30.02 20.31 16.85
C ALA A 227 -30.02 20.12 18.37
N GLU A 228 -30.84 19.21 18.90
CA GLU A 228 -30.90 18.92 20.33
C GLU A 228 -29.58 18.37 20.86
N TYR A 229 -28.92 17.47 20.11
CA TYR A 229 -27.60 16.98 20.50
C TYR A 229 -26.56 18.11 20.52
N ASN A 230 -26.61 19.04 19.56
CA ASN A 230 -25.69 20.17 19.53
C ASN A 230 -25.96 21.11 20.71
N ALA A 231 -27.22 21.45 20.99
CA ALA A 231 -27.61 22.27 22.15
C ALA A 231 -27.22 21.59 23.47
N TYR A 232 -27.48 20.29 23.60
CA TYR A 232 -26.99 19.46 24.70
C TYR A 232 -25.47 19.56 24.82
N THR A 233 -24.69 19.40 23.74
CA THR A 233 -23.22 19.57 23.78
C THR A 233 -22.75 21.00 24.08
N GLU A 234 -23.54 22.01 23.72
CA GLU A 234 -23.25 23.42 24.00
C GLU A 234 -23.49 23.75 25.47
N SER A 235 -24.47 23.12 26.12
CA SER A 235 -24.70 23.27 27.57
C SER A 235 -23.47 22.87 28.41
N PHE A 236 -22.66 21.91 27.94
CA PHE A 236 -21.37 21.57 28.56
C PHE A 236 -20.32 22.68 28.43
N ARG A 237 -20.50 23.61 27.49
CA ARG A 237 -19.61 24.77 27.28
C ARG A 237 -20.05 25.97 28.09
N THR A 238 -21.35 26.16 28.31
CA THR A 238 -21.93 27.33 28.99
C THR A 238 -21.97 27.19 30.52
N ASP A 239 -22.21 26.00 31.06
CA ASP A 239 -22.27 25.75 32.53
C ASP A 239 -20.93 25.97 33.26
N GLY A 240 -19.83 26.21 32.53
CA GLY A 240 -18.52 26.58 33.08
C GLY A 240 -18.00 27.94 32.59
N LEU A 241 -18.85 28.76 31.96
CA LEU A 241 -18.44 30.02 31.34
C LEU A 241 -18.45 31.23 32.31
N PRO A 242 -19.37 31.36 33.29
CA PRO A 242 -19.34 32.51 34.20
C PRO A 242 -18.22 32.43 35.25
N ALA A 243 -17.95 31.24 35.80
CA ALA A 243 -17.06 31.10 36.97
C ALA A 243 -15.55 30.91 36.64
N MET A 244 -15.17 30.76 35.37
CA MET A 244 -13.75 30.53 34.98
C MET A 244 -13.13 31.67 34.16
N ILE A 245 -13.89 32.71 33.80
CA ILE A 245 -13.33 33.88 33.10
C ILE A 245 -12.52 34.77 34.05
N GLU A 246 -12.78 34.75 35.35
CA GLU A 246 -12.07 35.56 36.37
C GLU A 246 -10.64 35.10 36.70
N LYS A 247 -10.11 34.05 36.06
CA LYS A 247 -8.72 33.58 36.26
C LYS A 247 -7.84 33.64 35.01
N ARG A 248 -8.21 34.45 34.02
CA ARG A 248 -7.38 34.61 32.82
C ARG A 248 -6.10 35.37 33.17
N GLU A 249 -4.96 34.83 32.76
CA GLU A 249 -3.66 35.50 32.73
C GLU A 249 -3.89 36.94 32.22
N GLU A 250 -3.64 37.96 33.05
CA GLU A 250 -4.08 39.37 32.90
C GLU A 250 -3.59 40.07 31.61
N GLU A 251 -2.82 39.38 30.77
CA GLU A 251 -2.11 39.93 29.62
C GLU A 251 -2.62 39.40 28.25
N ALA A 252 -3.67 38.58 28.21
CA ALA A 252 -4.19 38.05 26.95
C ALA A 252 -5.03 39.09 26.19
N ILE A 253 -4.56 39.54 25.02
CA ILE A 253 -5.24 40.54 24.18
C ILE A 253 -5.83 39.92 22.89
N PRO A 254 -6.88 40.53 22.30
CA PRO A 254 -7.45 40.04 21.04
C PRO A 254 -6.43 40.11 19.90
N ILE A 255 -6.44 39.12 19.01
CA ILE A 255 -5.59 39.10 17.81
C ILE A 255 -6.27 39.91 16.69
N PRO A 256 -5.64 40.98 16.17
CA PRO A 256 -6.21 41.76 15.08
C PRO A 256 -6.53 40.91 13.84
N GLY A 257 -7.76 41.03 13.32
CA GLY A 257 -8.25 40.30 12.15
C GLY A 257 -8.72 38.86 12.41
N PHE A 258 -8.75 38.40 13.66
CA PHE A 258 -9.19 37.06 14.04
C PHE A 258 -10.18 37.09 15.23
N ASP A 259 -11.47 37.24 14.92
CA ASP A 259 -12.52 37.35 15.92
C ASP A 259 -12.60 36.13 16.85
N GLY A 260 -12.65 36.38 18.16
CA GLY A 260 -12.73 35.34 19.19
C GLY A 260 -11.42 34.60 19.46
N TYR A 261 -10.29 35.10 18.93
CA TYR A 261 -8.95 34.61 19.27
C TYR A 261 -8.17 35.63 20.10
N PHE A 262 -7.44 35.13 21.08
CA PHE A 262 -6.63 35.93 22.00
C PHE A 262 -5.21 35.38 22.06
N ILE A 263 -4.23 36.23 22.38
CA ILE A 263 -2.82 35.86 22.48
C ILE A 263 -2.17 36.53 23.69
N THR A 264 -1.28 35.82 24.37
CA THR A 264 -0.43 36.37 25.44
C THR A 264 0.97 36.74 24.93
N PRO A 265 1.74 37.58 25.66
CA PRO A 265 3.13 37.87 25.32
C PRO A 265 4.00 36.61 25.22
N ALA A 266 3.68 35.57 26.00
CA ALA A 266 4.33 34.26 25.97
C ALA A 266 3.93 33.38 24.75
N GLY A 267 3.09 33.86 23.83
CA GLY A 267 2.72 33.15 22.61
C GLY A 267 1.68 32.03 22.79
N LYS A 268 0.98 31.98 23.93
CA LYS A 268 -0.18 31.10 24.09
C LYS A 268 -1.37 31.70 23.33
N VAL A 269 -2.00 30.90 22.47
CA VAL A 269 -3.12 31.34 21.65
C VAL A 269 -4.39 30.65 22.11
N PHE A 270 -5.44 31.44 22.34
CA PHE A 270 -6.72 30.99 22.87
C PHE A 270 -7.84 31.18 21.86
N ARG A 271 -8.84 30.30 21.94
CA ARG A 271 -10.16 30.50 21.30
C ARG A 271 -11.23 30.06 22.29
N GLY A 272 -11.96 31.01 22.87
CA GLY A 272 -12.77 30.76 24.07
C GLY A 272 -11.90 30.12 25.17
N ASN A 273 -12.35 29.00 25.77
CA ASN A 273 -11.63 28.30 26.83
C ASN A 273 -10.55 27.31 26.33
N ARG A 274 -10.25 27.31 25.03
CA ARG A 274 -9.30 26.35 24.44
C ARG A 274 -7.98 27.02 24.10
N VAL A 275 -6.90 26.51 24.70
CA VAL A 275 -5.53 26.76 24.23
C VAL A 275 -5.27 25.98 22.94
N LEU A 276 -4.84 26.67 21.90
CA LEU A 276 -4.49 26.07 20.63
C LEU A 276 -3.06 25.52 20.71
N LYS A 277 -2.89 24.24 20.36
CA LYS A 277 -1.58 23.62 20.26
C LYS A 277 -0.81 24.17 19.06
N TRP A 278 0.46 24.48 19.28
CA TRP A 278 1.38 24.82 18.20
C TRP A 278 1.61 23.63 17.27
N MET A 279 1.86 23.94 16.01
CA MET A 279 2.44 23.01 15.05
C MET A 279 3.95 23.16 15.12
N ASP A 280 4.62 22.11 15.60
CA ASP A 280 6.08 22.02 15.57
C ASP A 280 6.54 21.77 14.12
N ASN A 281 7.41 22.65 13.63
CA ASN A 281 8.01 22.58 12.28
C ASN A 281 9.53 22.30 12.33
N GLY A 282 10.03 21.80 13.46
CA GLY A 282 11.45 21.58 13.75
C GLY A 282 12.13 22.78 14.39
N LYS A 283 13.24 22.54 15.10
CA LYS A 283 13.98 23.53 15.92
C LYS A 283 14.36 24.83 15.17
N ALA A 284 14.57 24.75 13.86
CA ALA A 284 15.00 25.88 13.02
C ALA A 284 13.85 26.79 12.51
N ARG A 285 12.59 26.53 12.89
CA ARG A 285 11.44 27.30 12.39
C ARG A 285 10.54 27.76 13.53
N SER A 286 10.00 28.98 13.41
CA SER A 286 9.03 29.49 14.37
C SER A 286 7.76 28.62 14.44
N PRO A 287 7.21 28.43 15.64
CA PRO A 287 5.96 27.69 15.83
C PRO A 287 4.81 28.38 15.08
N ARG A 288 3.85 27.58 14.61
CA ARG A 288 2.68 28.07 13.87
C ARG A 288 1.38 27.58 14.48
N VAL A 289 0.31 28.35 14.34
CA VAL A 289 -1.04 27.99 14.77
C VAL A 289 -2.03 28.12 13.61
N LYS A 290 -3.12 27.33 13.66
CA LYS A 290 -4.22 27.42 12.69
C LYS A 290 -5.30 28.33 13.25
N LEU A 291 -5.59 29.42 12.57
CA LEU A 291 -6.70 30.33 12.89
C LEU A 291 -7.75 30.27 11.79
N LYS A 292 -9.02 30.46 12.16
CA LYS A 292 -10.13 30.58 11.21
C LYS A 292 -10.50 32.06 11.14
N GLY A 293 -10.38 32.67 9.95
CA GLY A 293 -10.80 34.05 9.70
C GLY A 293 -12.32 34.20 9.66
N SER A 294 -12.79 35.45 9.69
CA SER A 294 -14.21 35.82 9.66
C SER A 294 -14.94 35.28 8.42
N ASN A 295 -14.28 35.26 7.26
CA ASN A 295 -14.79 34.67 6.00
C ASN A 295 -14.80 33.12 5.96
N GLY A 296 -14.46 32.46 7.08
CA GLY A 296 -14.42 31.01 7.18
C GLY A 296 -13.15 30.33 6.68
N THR A 297 -12.20 31.07 6.11
CA THR A 297 -10.91 30.53 5.65
C THR A 297 -10.00 30.15 6.82
N ILE A 298 -9.18 29.10 6.64
CA ILE A 298 -8.23 28.63 7.66
C ILE A 298 -6.82 29.06 7.26
N ALA A 299 -6.21 29.94 8.06
CA ALA A 299 -4.85 30.43 7.88
C ALA A 299 -3.87 29.73 8.83
N ARG A 300 -2.63 29.51 8.38
CA ARG A 300 -1.51 28.97 9.20
C ARG A 300 -0.50 30.08 9.47
N ILE A 301 -0.62 30.74 10.61
CA ILE A 301 0.15 31.93 10.95
C ILE A 301 1.24 31.57 11.97
N ALA A 302 2.41 32.19 11.84
CA ALA A 302 3.50 32.02 12.80
C ALA A 302 3.13 32.72 14.12
N VAL A 303 3.34 32.06 15.26
CA VAL A 303 3.06 32.63 16.58
C VAL A 303 3.77 33.97 16.78
N PRO A 304 5.05 34.14 16.39
CA PRO A 304 5.72 35.44 16.53
C PRO A 304 5.06 36.56 15.72
N LYS A 305 4.48 36.22 14.57
CA LYS A 305 3.73 37.18 13.75
C LYS A 305 2.45 37.64 14.44
N LEU A 306 1.77 36.74 15.16
CA LEU A 306 0.58 37.07 15.94
C LEU A 306 0.94 37.95 17.14
N ILE A 307 2.06 37.66 17.82
CA ILE A 307 2.59 38.48 18.91
C ILE A 307 2.93 39.87 18.38
N ALA A 308 3.63 39.96 17.24
CA ALA A 308 3.98 41.24 16.62
C ALA A 308 2.74 42.06 16.25
N MET A 309 1.69 41.42 15.73
CA MET A 309 0.43 42.10 15.40
C MET A 309 -0.29 42.64 16.63
N ALA A 310 -0.16 41.99 17.78
CA ALA A 310 -0.91 42.32 18.98
C ALA A 310 -0.13 43.27 19.92
N PHE A 311 1.18 43.07 20.07
CA PHE A 311 2.01 43.74 21.10
C PHE A 311 3.11 44.65 20.54
N VAL A 312 3.39 44.62 19.24
CA VAL A 312 4.49 45.43 18.64
C VAL A 312 3.89 46.45 17.67
N PRO A 313 4.02 47.76 17.93
CA PRO A 313 3.52 48.81 17.04
C PRO A 313 4.08 48.65 15.62
N ASN A 314 3.21 48.81 14.61
CA ASN A 314 3.58 48.75 13.19
C ASN A 314 3.13 50.02 12.45
N PRO A 315 3.69 51.20 12.78
CA PRO A 315 3.24 52.48 12.22
C PRO A 315 3.42 52.55 10.69
N ASN A 316 4.42 51.85 10.15
CA ASN A 316 4.73 51.85 8.72
C ASN A 316 4.02 50.74 7.94
N ASN A 317 3.10 50.00 8.57
CA ASN A 317 2.35 48.88 7.98
C ASN A 317 3.25 47.85 7.24
N TYR A 318 4.41 47.55 7.81
CA TYR A 318 5.32 46.56 7.25
C TYR A 318 4.73 45.16 7.30
N THR A 319 5.15 44.29 6.39
CA THR A 319 4.63 42.91 6.30
C THR A 319 5.60 41.86 6.85
N LYS A 320 6.87 42.21 7.07
CA LYS A 320 7.93 41.32 7.54
C LYS A 320 8.33 41.63 8.97
N ILE A 321 8.72 40.60 9.69
CA ILE A 321 9.30 40.70 11.03
C ILE A 321 10.68 40.04 11.04
N ILE A 322 11.58 40.53 11.88
CA ILE A 322 12.86 39.90 12.22
C ILE A 322 12.94 39.66 13.73
N PHE A 323 13.86 38.79 14.14
CA PHE A 323 14.20 38.55 15.54
C PHE A 323 15.54 39.23 15.82
N LYS A 324 15.62 40.13 16.81
CA LYS A 324 16.85 40.88 17.11
C LYS A 324 18.01 39.95 17.49
N ASP A 325 17.72 38.91 18.26
CA ASP A 325 18.68 37.87 18.68
C ASP A 325 18.90 36.75 17.65
N ARG A 326 18.24 36.81 16.48
CA ARG A 326 18.27 35.77 15.43
C ARG A 326 17.75 34.39 15.86
N ASN A 327 17.10 34.27 17.00
CA ASN A 327 16.56 33.01 17.50
C ASN A 327 15.04 32.91 17.24
N PRO A 328 14.58 32.06 16.31
CA PRO A 328 13.16 31.94 15.96
C PRO A 328 12.30 31.28 17.06
N GLN A 329 12.91 30.80 18.14
CA GLN A 329 12.23 30.29 19.34
C GLN A 329 12.09 31.34 20.43
N ASN A 330 12.85 32.44 20.38
CA ASN A 330 12.68 33.57 21.28
C ASN A 330 11.73 34.58 20.63
N PHE A 331 10.44 34.47 20.91
CA PHE A 331 9.42 35.34 20.33
C PHE A 331 8.80 36.30 21.35
N SER A 332 9.59 36.71 22.34
CA SER A 332 9.24 37.85 23.20
C SER A 332 8.91 39.08 22.34
N PRO A 333 7.87 39.86 22.66
CA PRO A 333 7.55 41.11 21.94
C PRO A 333 8.76 42.04 21.80
N SER A 334 9.62 42.12 22.82
CA SER A 334 10.83 42.96 22.82
C SER A 334 11.90 42.52 21.80
N ASN A 335 11.89 41.25 21.42
CA ASN A 335 12.83 40.63 20.48
C ASN A 335 12.32 40.67 19.02
N ILE A 336 11.08 41.09 18.79
CA ILE A 336 10.49 41.12 17.45
C ILE A 336 10.44 42.56 16.93
N GLU A 337 10.80 42.75 15.67
CA GLU A 337 10.78 44.06 15.01
C GLU A 337 10.11 43.97 13.63
N TRP A 338 9.27 44.95 13.32
CA TRP A 338 8.68 45.14 11.99
C TRP A 338 9.68 45.83 11.06
N VAL A 339 9.96 45.24 9.90
CA VAL A 339 10.96 45.77 8.97
C VAL A 339 10.46 45.84 7.53
N SER A 340 11.03 46.78 6.76
CA SER A 340 10.82 46.88 5.32
C SER A 340 11.37 45.65 4.58
N LEU A 341 10.95 45.48 3.32
CA LEU A 341 11.44 44.37 2.48
C LEU A 341 12.97 44.44 2.25
N SER A 342 13.52 45.64 2.09
CA SER A 342 14.97 45.86 1.90
C SER A 342 15.77 45.47 3.14
N GLN A 343 15.34 45.95 4.33
CA GLN A 343 15.95 45.59 5.61
C GLN A 343 15.87 44.08 5.88
N PHE A 344 14.72 43.45 5.59
CA PHE A 344 14.56 42.01 5.71
C PHE A 344 15.52 41.24 4.79
N ALA A 345 15.69 41.69 3.54
CA ALA A 345 16.60 41.05 2.59
C ALA A 345 18.06 41.15 3.06
N SER A 346 18.49 42.34 3.52
CA SER A 346 19.81 42.56 4.10
C SER A 346 20.06 41.68 5.33
N PHE A 347 19.09 41.62 6.25
CA PHE A 347 19.16 40.78 7.44
C PHE A 347 19.35 39.30 7.09
N VAL A 348 18.55 38.77 6.15
CA VAL A 348 18.65 37.38 5.68
C VAL A 348 19.99 37.12 4.99
N GLN A 349 20.54 38.08 4.25
CA GLN A 349 21.85 37.93 3.61
C GLN A 349 22.95 37.85 4.67
N SER A 350 22.97 38.77 5.65
CA SER A 350 23.94 38.76 6.74
C SER A 350 23.93 37.46 7.56
N ASP A 351 22.75 36.84 7.69
CA ASP A 351 22.59 35.57 8.41
C ASP A 351 23.18 34.39 7.63
N LYS A 352 23.05 34.39 6.29
CA LYS A 352 23.73 33.41 5.44
C LYS A 352 25.24 33.57 5.50
N ASP A 353 25.73 34.81 5.46
CA ASP A 353 27.16 35.10 5.50
C ASP A 353 27.77 34.64 6.84
N LEU A 354 27.07 34.90 7.95
CA LEU A 354 27.45 34.39 9.29
C LEU A 354 27.38 32.88 9.40
N GLU A 355 26.36 32.23 8.84
CA GLU A 355 26.26 30.78 8.79
C GLU A 355 27.37 30.17 7.92
N GLU A 356 27.77 30.85 6.84
CA GLU A 356 28.88 30.46 5.97
C GLU A 356 30.23 30.58 6.68
N LEU A 357 30.43 31.62 7.50
CA LEU A 357 31.59 31.78 8.39
C LEU A 357 31.62 30.76 9.54
N ARG A 358 30.45 30.40 10.10
CA ARG A 358 30.32 29.42 11.20
C ARG A 358 30.45 27.97 10.76
N ARG A 359 30.30 27.68 9.46
CA ARG A 359 30.54 26.34 8.95
C ARG A 359 32.01 26.01 9.16
N PRO A 360 32.34 24.91 9.86
CA PRO A 360 33.71 24.42 9.82
C PRO A 360 34.08 24.24 8.35
N LYS A 361 35.24 24.76 7.93
CA LYS A 361 35.80 24.55 6.60
C LYS A 361 35.91 23.05 6.38
N THR A 362 34.83 22.45 5.89
CA THR A 362 34.79 21.04 5.59
C THR A 362 35.61 20.96 4.32
N VAL A 363 36.84 20.48 4.44
CA VAL A 363 37.58 19.99 3.28
C VAL A 363 36.65 18.99 2.62
N LYS A 364 36.04 19.39 1.49
CA LYS A 364 35.25 18.48 0.68
C LYS A 364 36.27 17.55 0.03
N THR A 365 36.67 16.49 0.72
CA THR A 365 37.30 15.35 0.07
C THR A 365 36.30 14.86 -0.99
N THR A 366 36.60 15.20 -2.23
CA THR A 366 35.81 14.82 -3.40
C THR A 366 35.90 13.31 -3.63
N THR A 367 37.00 12.71 -3.19
CA THR A 367 37.32 11.29 -3.24
C THR A 367 36.84 10.54 -2.00
N PRO A 368 36.38 9.28 -2.14
CA PRO A 368 36.13 8.39 -1.01
C PRO A 368 37.44 7.99 -0.32
N ASP A 369 37.40 7.68 0.98
CA ASP A 369 38.54 7.14 1.73
C ASP A 369 38.86 5.66 1.38
N ASN A 370 38.05 5.04 0.50
CA ASN A 370 38.26 3.67 0.04
C ASN A 370 39.18 3.66 -1.20
N PRO A 371 40.37 3.05 -1.12
CA PRO A 371 41.36 3.07 -2.21
C PRO A 371 40.95 2.27 -3.45
N GLU A 372 40.02 1.32 -3.31
CA GLU A 372 39.51 0.50 -4.43
C GLU A 372 38.32 1.17 -5.16
N ALA A 373 37.86 2.33 -4.69
CA ALA A 373 36.72 3.01 -5.29
C ALA A 373 37.14 3.76 -6.57
N VAL A 374 36.55 3.39 -7.71
CA VAL A 374 36.82 3.97 -9.02
C VAL A 374 35.76 5.03 -9.36
N GLU A 375 36.17 6.14 -9.97
CA GLU A 375 35.24 7.16 -10.48
C GLU A 375 34.46 6.64 -11.69
N MET A 376 33.15 6.89 -11.71
CA MET A 376 32.29 6.46 -12.79
C MET A 376 32.31 7.47 -13.95
N GLU A 377 32.92 7.13 -15.08
CA GLU A 377 33.07 8.01 -16.26
C GLU A 377 31.73 8.61 -16.73
N ASP A 378 30.69 7.78 -16.83
CA ASP A 378 29.34 8.20 -17.24
C ASP A 378 28.63 9.09 -16.19
N PHE A 379 29.14 9.10 -14.95
CA PHE A 379 28.54 9.76 -13.79
C PHE A 379 29.60 10.53 -12.96
N PRO A 380 30.11 11.66 -13.46
CA PRO A 380 31.17 12.41 -12.76
C PRO A 380 30.82 12.75 -11.31
N GLY A 381 31.76 12.53 -10.38
CA GLY A 381 31.59 12.71 -8.94
C GLY A 381 30.82 11.59 -8.23
N TYR A 382 30.56 10.47 -8.91
CA TYR A 382 30.15 9.20 -8.31
C TYR A 382 31.31 8.21 -8.37
N TYR A 383 31.47 7.43 -7.30
CA TYR A 383 32.49 6.38 -7.23
C TYR A 383 31.82 5.05 -6.92
N ILE A 384 32.40 3.94 -7.36
CA ILE A 384 31.93 2.59 -7.11
C ILE A 384 33.11 1.73 -6.67
N ALA A 385 32.93 0.89 -5.65
CA ALA A 385 33.93 -0.04 -5.14
C ALA A 385 33.56 -1.50 -5.46
N PRO A 386 34.52 -2.45 -5.48
CA PRO A 386 34.28 -3.86 -5.83
C PRO A 386 33.30 -4.60 -4.90
N ASP A 387 33.16 -4.15 -3.66
CA ASP A 387 32.23 -4.66 -2.65
C ASP A 387 30.76 -4.27 -2.92
N GLY A 388 30.51 -3.46 -3.94
CA GLY A 388 29.17 -2.95 -4.26
C GLY A 388 28.81 -1.62 -3.60
N THR A 389 29.73 -1.02 -2.86
CA THR A 389 29.50 0.29 -2.23
C THR A 389 29.65 1.41 -3.25
N LEU A 390 28.64 2.28 -3.33
CA LEU A 390 28.69 3.49 -4.16
C LEU A 390 28.88 4.73 -3.30
N TYR A 391 29.63 5.71 -3.81
CA TYR A 391 29.89 6.98 -3.14
C TYR A 391 29.45 8.16 -4.02
N LYS A 392 29.11 9.27 -3.35
CA LYS A 392 28.98 10.58 -3.98
C LYS A 392 29.47 11.65 -3.01
N ARG A 393 30.51 12.40 -3.40
CA ARG A 393 31.15 13.42 -2.56
C ARG A 393 31.55 12.85 -1.19
N GLY A 394 32.28 11.73 -1.19
CA GLY A 394 32.73 11.02 0.01
C GLY A 394 31.65 10.29 0.83
N ARG A 395 30.36 10.30 0.42
CA ARG A 395 29.26 9.65 1.17
C ARG A 395 28.71 8.43 0.47
N THR A 396 28.49 7.35 1.22
CA THR A 396 27.90 6.10 0.70
C THR A 396 26.44 6.29 0.26
N ILE A 397 26.07 5.69 -0.87
CA ILE A 397 24.73 5.65 -1.44
C ILE A 397 24.14 4.27 -1.19
N ARG A 398 22.97 4.21 -0.53
CA ARG A 398 22.28 2.94 -0.27
C ARG A 398 21.52 2.44 -1.51
N PRO A 399 21.85 1.24 -2.04
CA PRO A 399 21.07 0.57 -3.08
C PRO A 399 19.69 0.17 -2.58
N ARG A 400 18.74 -0.03 -3.49
CA ARG A 400 17.37 -0.44 -3.18
C ARG A 400 16.93 -1.63 -4.04
N PRO A 401 16.24 -2.64 -3.49
CA PRO A 401 15.76 -3.77 -4.28
C PRO A 401 14.62 -3.35 -5.22
N LYS A 402 14.59 -3.93 -6.43
CA LYS A 402 13.49 -3.77 -7.39
C LYS A 402 12.25 -4.55 -6.94
N GLY A 403 11.52 -4.03 -5.97
CA GLY A 403 10.39 -4.72 -5.32
C GLY A 403 10.83 -5.47 -4.05
N LYS A 404 10.04 -6.45 -3.58
CA LYS A 404 10.32 -7.11 -2.29
C LYS A 404 11.63 -7.92 -2.29
N ASN A 405 11.92 -8.65 -3.37
CA ASN A 405 13.08 -9.54 -3.51
C ASN A 405 13.78 -9.37 -4.88
N GLY A 406 13.71 -8.17 -5.46
CA GLY A 406 14.34 -7.89 -6.75
C GLY A 406 15.80 -7.46 -6.59
N SER A 407 16.57 -7.58 -7.67
CA SER A 407 17.96 -7.15 -7.70
C SER A 407 18.14 -5.71 -7.25
N LEU A 408 19.27 -5.41 -6.62
CA LEU A 408 19.57 -4.07 -6.15
C LEU A 408 19.73 -3.09 -7.30
N GLN A 409 19.15 -1.90 -7.13
CA GLN A 409 19.21 -0.77 -8.04
C GLN A 409 19.64 0.48 -7.31
N VAL A 410 20.39 1.34 -8.00
CA VAL A 410 20.85 2.63 -7.50
C VAL A 410 20.26 3.75 -8.36
N ARG A 411 20.01 4.89 -7.73
CA ARG A 411 19.43 6.06 -8.41
C ARG A 411 20.52 7.10 -8.64
N LEU A 412 20.97 7.25 -9.88
CA LEU A 412 22.04 8.16 -10.28
C LEU A 412 21.48 9.38 -11.02
N ARG A 413 22.16 10.52 -10.97
CA ARG A 413 21.76 11.77 -11.64
C ARG A 413 22.61 11.97 -12.88
N MET A 414 21.99 12.09 -14.05
CA MET A 414 22.71 12.39 -15.30
C MET A 414 22.97 13.90 -15.41
N LYS A 415 24.22 14.29 -15.63
CA LYS A 415 24.63 15.70 -15.75
C LYS A 415 24.29 16.29 -17.13
N HIS A 416 24.41 15.48 -18.19
CA HIS A 416 24.22 15.89 -19.59
C HIS A 416 22.74 16.01 -20.04
N TRP A 417 21.76 15.69 -19.18
CA TRP A 417 20.34 15.88 -19.49
C TRP A 417 19.86 17.28 -19.05
N PRO A 418 19.05 18.01 -19.86
CA PRO A 418 18.76 19.45 -19.67
C PRO A 418 18.11 19.87 -18.34
N ARG A 419 17.76 18.93 -17.46
CA ARG A 419 17.14 19.19 -16.15
C ARG A 419 17.66 18.29 -15.02
N GLY A 420 18.79 17.61 -15.20
CA GLY A 420 19.37 16.75 -14.16
C GLY A 420 18.45 15.61 -13.72
N LYS A 421 17.96 14.81 -14.67
CA LYS A 421 17.03 13.71 -14.41
C LYS A 421 17.73 12.58 -13.63
N TYR A 422 16.99 11.95 -12.72
CA TYR A 422 17.43 10.75 -12.02
C TYR A 422 17.01 9.51 -12.78
N VAL A 423 17.92 8.55 -12.92
CA VAL A 423 17.69 7.26 -13.58
C VAL A 423 18.09 6.12 -12.63
N TYR A 424 17.36 5.01 -12.69
CA TYR A 424 17.66 3.82 -11.92
C TYR A 424 18.54 2.87 -12.74
N PHE A 425 19.66 2.46 -12.16
CA PHE A 425 20.59 1.50 -12.74
C PHE A 425 20.64 0.25 -11.87
N GLY A 426 20.80 -0.93 -12.49
CA GLY A 426 21.03 -2.17 -11.74
C GLY A 426 22.44 -2.20 -11.19
N LEU A 427 22.58 -2.40 -9.88
CA LEU A 427 23.87 -2.33 -9.20
C LEU A 427 24.87 -3.36 -9.76
N ALA A 428 24.44 -4.61 -9.91
CA ALA A 428 25.30 -5.67 -10.42
C ALA A 428 25.83 -5.40 -11.84
N LYS A 429 25.01 -4.76 -12.70
CA LYS A 429 25.43 -4.40 -14.05
C LYS A 429 26.47 -3.27 -14.04
N LEU A 430 26.31 -2.29 -13.16
CA LEU A 430 27.32 -1.24 -12.97
C LEU A 430 28.63 -1.85 -12.48
N LEU A 431 28.61 -2.67 -11.43
CA LEU A 431 29.83 -3.33 -10.93
C LEU A 431 30.55 -4.12 -12.03
N ALA A 432 29.80 -4.91 -12.80
CA ALA A 432 30.37 -5.69 -13.88
C ALA A 432 30.95 -4.82 -15.01
N GLN A 433 30.40 -3.62 -15.27
CA GLN A 433 30.94 -2.71 -16.28
C GLN A 433 32.29 -2.10 -15.87
N TYR A 434 32.49 -1.82 -14.57
CA TYR A 434 33.70 -1.15 -14.08
C TYR A 434 34.80 -2.11 -13.65
N PHE A 435 34.47 -3.33 -13.20
CA PHE A 435 35.45 -4.24 -12.58
C PHE A 435 35.60 -5.59 -13.29
N ILE A 436 34.70 -5.96 -14.22
CA ILE A 436 34.76 -7.26 -14.90
C ILE A 436 34.94 -7.02 -16.40
N PRO A 437 36.08 -7.40 -16.99
CA PRO A 437 36.29 -7.33 -18.43
C PRO A 437 35.18 -8.05 -19.19
N ASN A 438 34.66 -7.40 -20.24
CA ASN A 438 33.62 -7.96 -21.10
C ASN A 438 34.08 -8.04 -22.57
N PRO A 439 35.13 -8.82 -22.88
CA PRO A 439 35.73 -8.87 -24.23
C PRO A 439 34.75 -9.38 -25.29
N LYS A 440 33.78 -10.21 -24.89
CA LYS A 440 32.75 -10.79 -25.77
C LYS A 440 31.47 -9.95 -25.85
N ASN A 441 31.46 -8.76 -25.25
CA ASN A 441 30.31 -7.83 -25.22
C ASN A 441 28.98 -8.48 -24.82
N HIS A 442 29.03 -9.35 -23.81
CA HIS A 442 27.85 -10.01 -23.26
C HIS A 442 26.89 -9.00 -22.65
N ARG A 443 25.58 -9.18 -22.89
CA ARG A 443 24.55 -8.24 -22.44
C ARG A 443 24.01 -8.54 -21.04
N HIS A 444 24.23 -9.75 -20.56
CA HIS A 444 23.59 -10.29 -19.36
C HIS A 444 24.59 -10.52 -18.24
N VAL A 445 24.11 -10.30 -17.01
CA VAL A 445 24.88 -10.46 -15.78
C VAL A 445 24.14 -11.42 -14.87
N ILE A 446 24.84 -12.39 -14.31
CA ILE A 446 24.31 -13.37 -13.34
C ILE A 446 25.01 -13.26 -11.99
N PHE A 447 24.38 -13.83 -10.96
CA PHE A 447 24.93 -13.96 -9.61
C PHE A 447 25.39 -15.40 -9.37
N LYS A 448 26.66 -15.66 -9.05
CA LYS A 448 27.16 -17.05 -8.90
C LYS A 448 26.38 -17.80 -7.80
N ASP A 449 26.07 -17.12 -6.70
CA ASP A 449 25.29 -17.66 -5.56
C ASP A 449 23.75 -17.62 -5.73
N ARG A 450 23.25 -17.04 -6.82
CA ARG A 450 21.81 -16.78 -7.08
C ARG A 450 21.11 -15.85 -6.11
N ASN A 451 21.86 -15.14 -5.27
CA ASN A 451 21.36 -14.08 -4.43
C ASN A 451 21.50 -12.72 -5.14
N ASN A 452 20.39 -12.21 -5.68
CA ASN A 452 20.36 -10.94 -6.39
C ASN A 452 20.57 -9.69 -5.51
N GLN A 453 20.76 -9.88 -4.20
CA GLN A 453 21.13 -8.84 -3.24
C GLN A 453 22.61 -8.85 -2.89
N ASN A 454 23.33 -9.95 -3.16
CA ASN A 454 24.76 -10.05 -2.94
C ASN A 454 25.52 -9.47 -4.15
N CYS A 455 25.62 -8.15 -4.17
CA CYS A 455 26.26 -7.41 -5.25
C CYS A 455 27.74 -7.14 -4.95
N VAL A 456 28.58 -8.19 -4.98
CA VAL A 456 30.04 -8.08 -4.94
C VAL A 456 30.62 -8.56 -6.28
N VAL A 457 31.73 -7.96 -6.73
CA VAL A 457 32.34 -8.28 -8.04
C VAL A 457 32.64 -9.78 -8.16
N GLU A 458 33.16 -10.41 -7.11
CA GLU A 458 33.47 -11.85 -7.10
C GLU A 458 32.25 -12.75 -7.33
N ASN A 459 31.06 -12.28 -6.93
CA ASN A 459 29.80 -13.02 -7.05
C ASN A 459 29.06 -12.72 -8.36
N ILE A 460 29.61 -11.88 -9.23
CA ILE A 460 28.96 -11.45 -10.47
C ILE A 460 29.76 -11.95 -11.69
N ALA A 461 29.08 -12.24 -12.79
CA ALA A 461 29.73 -12.60 -14.06
C ALA A 461 28.90 -12.16 -15.28
N TRP A 462 29.60 -11.74 -16.33
CA TRP A 462 29.04 -11.56 -17.67
C TRP A 462 28.78 -12.92 -18.31
N VAL A 463 27.61 -13.10 -18.94
CA VAL A 463 27.24 -14.33 -19.65
C VAL A 463 26.48 -14.04 -20.93
N ASP A 464 26.57 -14.96 -21.89
CA ASP A 464 25.76 -14.92 -23.12
C ASP A 464 24.26 -15.15 -22.84
N GLY A 465 23.45 -14.95 -23.89
CA GLY A 465 21.99 -15.07 -23.80
C GLY A 465 21.51 -16.49 -23.49
N GLU A 466 22.21 -17.50 -23.99
CA GLU A 466 21.86 -18.92 -23.79
C GLU A 466 22.10 -19.34 -22.34
N THR A 467 23.29 -19.02 -21.82
CA THR A 467 23.67 -19.20 -20.41
C THR A 467 22.76 -18.40 -19.49
N PHE A 468 22.38 -17.17 -19.86
CA PHE A 468 21.41 -16.37 -19.09
C PHE A 468 20.01 -16.97 -19.10
N ALA A 469 19.56 -17.50 -20.24
CA ALA A 469 18.27 -18.17 -20.39
C ALA A 469 18.24 -19.48 -19.59
N PHE A 470 19.32 -20.26 -19.60
CA PHE A 470 19.51 -21.43 -18.76
C PHE A 470 19.47 -21.04 -17.27
N TYR A 471 20.23 -20.02 -16.88
CA TYR A 471 20.30 -19.51 -15.51
C TYR A 471 18.94 -18.96 -15.01
N SER A 472 18.18 -18.28 -15.87
CA SER A 472 16.87 -17.65 -15.57
C SER A 472 15.67 -18.59 -15.74
N GLY A 473 15.78 -19.59 -16.62
CA GLY A 473 14.75 -20.57 -17.01
C GLY A 473 14.62 -21.77 -16.07
N ILE A 474 15.43 -21.80 -15.01
CA ILE A 474 15.14 -22.58 -13.81
C ILE A 474 14.02 -21.84 -13.08
N SER A 475 12.78 -22.13 -13.50
CA SER A 475 11.52 -21.68 -12.89
C SER A 475 11.68 -21.51 -11.39
N LYS A 476 11.19 -20.39 -10.82
CA LYS A 476 11.13 -20.05 -9.38
C LYS A 476 10.89 -21.28 -8.50
N GLY A 477 11.93 -22.05 -8.27
CA GLY A 477 11.93 -23.18 -7.38
C GLY A 477 11.83 -22.60 -5.99
N ALA A 478 11.30 -23.39 -5.07
CA ALA A 478 11.55 -23.13 -3.66
C ALA A 478 13.05 -22.80 -3.47
N PRO A 479 13.40 -21.88 -2.55
CA PRO A 479 14.80 -21.54 -2.27
C PRO A 479 15.62 -22.83 -2.24
N LYS A 480 16.72 -22.86 -3.00
CA LYS A 480 17.59 -24.03 -3.11
C LYS A 480 17.92 -24.50 -1.69
N MET A 481 17.42 -25.66 -1.30
CA MET A 481 17.65 -26.22 0.03
C MET A 481 19.14 -26.57 0.15
N VAL A 482 19.83 -25.88 1.05
CA VAL A 482 21.19 -26.19 1.47
C VAL A 482 21.08 -26.72 2.88
N LEU A 483 21.48 -27.97 3.11
CA LEU A 483 21.51 -28.55 4.45
C LEU A 483 22.87 -28.25 5.09
N PRO A 484 22.92 -27.97 6.40
CA PRO A 484 24.18 -27.98 7.15
C PRO A 484 24.91 -29.30 6.92
N ARG A 485 26.23 -29.24 6.74
CA ARG A 485 27.06 -30.37 6.34
C ARG A 485 26.93 -31.54 7.30
N GLU A 486 26.93 -31.28 8.60
CA GLU A 486 26.80 -32.26 9.67
C GLU A 486 25.43 -32.96 9.61
N GLU A 487 24.37 -32.22 9.26
CA GLU A 487 23.03 -32.76 9.09
C GLU A 487 22.92 -33.63 7.84
N ALA A 488 23.61 -33.25 6.75
CA ALA A 488 23.67 -34.01 5.52
C ALA A 488 24.44 -35.33 5.68
N ILE A 489 25.58 -35.33 6.39
CA ILE A 489 26.34 -36.55 6.72
C ILE A 489 25.45 -37.53 7.50
N ARG A 490 24.71 -37.03 8.51
CA ARG A 490 23.82 -37.86 9.34
C ARG A 490 22.66 -38.46 8.53
N LYS A 491 22.13 -37.73 7.55
CA LYS A 491 20.94 -38.12 6.79
C LYS A 491 21.24 -38.85 5.47
N CYS A 492 22.46 -38.77 4.94
CA CYS A 492 22.81 -39.35 3.65
C CYS A 492 22.91 -40.86 3.74
N THR A 493 22.14 -41.59 2.93
CA THR A 493 22.11 -43.06 2.90
C THR A 493 23.02 -43.66 1.83
N ASP A 494 23.49 -42.84 0.88
CA ASP A 494 24.39 -43.28 -0.18
C ASP A 494 25.86 -43.27 0.32
N PRO A 495 26.60 -44.39 0.25
CA PRO A 495 27.94 -44.49 0.83
C PRO A 495 28.95 -43.51 0.20
N LEU A 496 28.94 -43.37 -1.13
CA LEU A 496 29.91 -42.54 -1.86
C LEU A 496 29.64 -41.05 -1.63
N LEU A 497 28.37 -40.64 -1.67
CA LEU A 497 27.99 -39.26 -1.32
C LEU A 497 28.27 -38.95 0.15
N ARG A 498 28.12 -39.92 1.06
CA ARG A 498 28.43 -39.72 2.49
C ARG A 498 29.93 -39.50 2.71
N GLU A 499 30.79 -40.26 2.04
CA GLU A 499 32.24 -40.03 2.11
C GLU A 499 32.62 -38.69 1.49
N TYR A 500 32.04 -38.32 0.33
CA TYR A 500 32.18 -36.96 -0.20
C TYR A 500 31.78 -35.89 0.83
N TYR A 501 30.67 -36.04 1.55
CA TYR A 501 30.25 -35.05 2.55
C TYR A 501 31.21 -34.94 3.74
N LYS A 502 31.91 -36.03 4.09
CA LYS A 502 32.92 -36.07 5.16
C LYS A 502 34.28 -35.53 4.74
N THR A 503 34.72 -35.78 3.50
CA THR A 503 36.07 -35.47 3.03
C THR A 503 36.12 -34.22 2.15
N LEU A 504 35.01 -33.90 1.47
CA LEU A 504 34.90 -32.92 0.38
C LEU A 504 35.80 -33.23 -0.82
N ASP A 505 36.34 -34.44 -0.91
CA ASP A 505 37.14 -34.89 -2.03
C ASP A 505 36.23 -35.25 -3.22
N GLU A 506 36.41 -34.55 -4.34
CA GLU A 506 35.59 -34.69 -5.54
C GLU A 506 35.74 -36.07 -6.21
N SER A 507 36.80 -36.83 -5.91
CA SER A 507 36.97 -38.21 -6.39
C SER A 507 35.74 -39.08 -6.10
N TRP A 508 35.19 -38.99 -4.89
CA TRP A 508 33.98 -39.70 -4.45
C TRP A 508 32.73 -39.33 -5.24
N LEU A 509 32.63 -38.09 -5.73
CA LEU A 509 31.53 -37.67 -6.60
C LEU A 509 31.64 -38.29 -7.99
N HIS A 510 32.85 -38.39 -8.52
CA HIS A 510 33.10 -39.04 -9.80
C HIS A 510 32.79 -40.53 -9.72
N ASP A 511 33.19 -41.20 -8.65
CA ASP A 511 32.85 -42.61 -8.43
C ASP A 511 31.35 -42.82 -8.29
N CYS A 512 30.67 -41.95 -7.52
CA CYS A 512 29.21 -41.97 -7.40
C CYS A 512 28.52 -41.77 -8.76
N TRP A 513 29.04 -40.87 -9.59
CA TRP A 513 28.53 -40.64 -10.93
C TRP A 513 28.75 -41.83 -11.86
N ASN A 514 29.93 -42.44 -11.82
CA ASN A 514 30.27 -43.61 -12.63
C ASN A 514 29.36 -44.80 -12.31
N GLU A 515 29.08 -45.04 -11.02
CA GLU A 515 28.12 -46.06 -10.58
C GLU A 515 26.68 -45.73 -10.98
N LEU A 516 26.29 -44.44 -10.91
CA LEU A 516 24.98 -44.00 -11.39
C LEU A 516 24.85 -44.23 -12.90
N GLU A 517 25.86 -43.88 -13.69
CA GLU A 517 25.84 -43.98 -15.15
C GLU A 517 25.66 -45.42 -15.63
N LYS A 518 26.34 -46.39 -15.01
CA LYS A 518 26.17 -47.82 -15.31
C LYS A 518 24.72 -48.29 -15.16
N ARG A 519 23.96 -47.64 -14.28
CA ARG A 519 22.57 -47.98 -13.92
C ARG A 519 21.53 -47.23 -14.75
N VAL A 520 21.91 -46.26 -15.58
CA VAL A 520 20.96 -45.48 -16.38
C VAL A 520 20.60 -46.21 -17.67
N GLN A 521 19.35 -46.68 -17.74
CA GLN A 521 18.76 -47.22 -18.96
C GLN A 521 17.87 -46.16 -19.63
N HIS A 522 18.43 -45.40 -20.57
CA HIS A 522 17.66 -44.41 -21.34
C HIS A 522 18.15 -44.29 -22.81
N PRO A 523 17.28 -44.42 -23.84
CA PRO A 523 17.67 -44.47 -25.26
C PRO A 523 18.47 -43.27 -25.77
N TYR A 524 18.31 -42.10 -25.14
CA TYR A 524 18.99 -40.86 -25.51
C TYR A 524 19.92 -40.34 -24.40
N TRP A 525 20.40 -41.22 -23.52
CA TRP A 525 21.23 -40.82 -22.37
C TRP A 525 22.44 -39.98 -22.76
N HIS A 526 23.15 -40.35 -23.83
CA HIS A 526 24.31 -39.61 -24.33
C HIS A 526 24.04 -38.12 -24.58
N ARG A 527 22.82 -37.76 -25.02
CA ARG A 527 22.42 -36.37 -25.30
C ARG A 527 22.14 -35.54 -24.05
N TYR A 528 21.87 -36.19 -22.92
CA TYR A 528 21.49 -35.54 -21.65
C TYR A 528 22.51 -35.75 -20.53
N LYS A 529 23.52 -36.61 -20.75
CA LYS A 529 24.54 -37.00 -19.79
C LYS A 529 25.22 -35.78 -19.16
N SER A 530 25.73 -34.86 -19.98
CA SER A 530 26.45 -33.66 -19.51
C SER A 530 25.57 -32.74 -18.66
N GLU A 531 24.30 -32.54 -19.05
CA GLU A 531 23.33 -31.74 -18.30
C GLU A 531 22.93 -32.38 -16.98
N CYS A 532 22.73 -33.70 -16.98
CA CYS A 532 22.43 -34.45 -15.76
C CYS A 532 23.64 -34.45 -14.81
N TYR A 533 24.86 -34.50 -15.35
CA TYR A 533 26.09 -34.46 -14.58
C TYR A 533 26.28 -33.11 -13.87
N ILE A 534 26.10 -32.00 -14.59
CA ILE A 534 26.17 -30.65 -14.01
C ILE A 534 25.11 -30.49 -12.92
N TYR A 535 23.90 -30.99 -13.16
CA TYR A 535 22.81 -30.96 -12.17
C TYR A 535 23.11 -31.83 -10.93
N PHE A 536 23.73 -33.00 -11.11
CA PHE A 536 24.21 -33.85 -10.02
C PHE A 536 25.26 -33.14 -9.17
N LEU A 537 26.28 -32.54 -9.77
CA LEU A 537 27.33 -31.79 -9.06
C LEU A 537 26.76 -30.60 -8.27
N ASP A 538 25.90 -29.78 -8.89
CA ASP A 538 25.24 -28.64 -8.22
C ASP A 538 24.39 -29.10 -7.03
N ARG A 539 23.77 -30.29 -7.11
CA ARG A 539 22.97 -30.86 -6.02
C ARG A 539 23.83 -31.44 -4.89
N ALA A 540 24.93 -32.08 -5.23
CA ALA A 540 25.87 -32.66 -4.28
C ALA A 540 26.59 -31.56 -3.48
N LYS A 541 27.11 -30.52 -4.16
CA LYS A 541 27.78 -29.36 -3.54
C LYS A 541 26.87 -28.54 -2.61
N ARG A 542 25.54 -28.70 -2.74
CA ARG A 542 24.53 -28.10 -1.86
C ARG A 542 24.11 -29.01 -0.70
N PHE A 543 24.77 -30.15 -0.52
CA PHE A 543 24.44 -31.15 0.49
C PHE A 543 22.97 -31.61 0.44
N SER A 544 22.41 -31.65 -0.78
CA SER A 544 20.97 -31.87 -1.00
C SER A 544 20.63 -33.26 -1.54
N LEU A 545 21.65 -34.09 -1.79
CA LEU A 545 21.48 -35.50 -2.19
C LEU A 545 21.67 -36.37 -0.95
N LEU A 546 20.55 -36.85 -0.41
CA LEU A 546 20.56 -37.67 0.81
C LEU A 546 20.31 -39.15 0.54
N LYS A 547 19.99 -39.51 -0.70
CA LYS A 547 19.58 -40.85 -1.14
C LYS A 547 20.14 -41.10 -2.54
N ASP A 548 19.94 -42.32 -3.03
CA ASP A 548 20.28 -42.73 -4.39
C ASP A 548 19.83 -41.67 -5.44
N PRO A 549 20.79 -41.08 -6.18
CA PRO A 549 20.49 -39.99 -7.11
C PRO A 549 19.81 -40.46 -8.41
N LEU A 550 19.75 -41.76 -8.70
CA LEU A 550 19.26 -42.30 -9.98
C LEU A 550 17.85 -41.80 -10.35
N GLY A 551 16.88 -41.92 -9.43
CA GLY A 551 15.50 -41.49 -9.69
C GLY A 551 15.38 -39.99 -9.93
N LEU A 552 16.21 -39.19 -9.25
CA LEU A 552 16.27 -37.74 -9.43
C LEU A 552 16.85 -37.38 -10.80
N MET A 553 17.90 -38.08 -11.24
CA MET A 553 18.51 -37.86 -12.55
C MET A 553 17.59 -38.26 -13.69
N LEU A 554 16.88 -39.38 -13.58
CA LEU A 554 15.88 -39.80 -14.57
C LEU A 554 14.69 -38.82 -14.64
N ALA A 555 14.24 -38.29 -13.51
CA ALA A 555 13.20 -37.26 -13.48
C ALA A 555 13.66 -35.95 -14.14
N TYR A 556 14.91 -35.53 -13.88
CA TYR A 556 15.52 -34.36 -14.51
C TYR A 556 15.65 -34.56 -16.03
N CYS A 557 16.17 -35.71 -16.48
CA CYS A 557 16.28 -36.08 -17.89
C CYS A 557 14.92 -36.01 -18.63
N LYS A 558 13.83 -36.49 -18.00
CA LYS A 558 12.47 -36.36 -18.56
C LYS A 558 12.02 -34.90 -18.68
N GLY A 559 12.37 -34.06 -17.70
CA GLY A 559 12.09 -32.62 -17.72
C GLY A 559 12.88 -31.88 -18.80
N VAL A 560 14.15 -32.23 -19.01
CA VAL A 560 15.01 -31.70 -20.09
C VAL A 560 14.41 -32.08 -21.45
N LYS A 561 13.97 -33.33 -21.64
CA LYS A 561 13.29 -33.79 -22.87
C LYS A 561 11.99 -33.01 -23.16
N ALA A 562 11.20 -32.70 -22.14
CA ALA A 562 9.97 -31.93 -22.31
C ALA A 562 10.23 -30.47 -22.73
N LYS A 563 11.37 -29.90 -22.33
CA LYS A 563 11.79 -28.55 -22.74
C LYS A 563 12.30 -28.53 -24.19
N LEU A 564 13.14 -29.50 -24.56
CA LEU A 564 13.66 -29.63 -25.93
C LEU A 564 12.58 -29.95 -26.98
N ARG A 565 11.44 -30.55 -26.59
CA ARG A 565 10.27 -30.70 -27.48
C ARG A 565 9.52 -29.39 -27.74
N ASN A 566 9.66 -28.40 -26.85
CA ASN A 566 8.98 -27.11 -26.94
C ASN A 566 9.87 -26.03 -27.57
N GLU A 567 11.15 -26.32 -27.76
CA GLU A 567 12.05 -25.59 -28.64
C GLU A 567 11.89 -26.19 -30.04
N ILE A 568 11.69 -25.36 -31.05
CA ILE A 568 11.51 -25.78 -32.44
C ILE A 568 12.74 -26.58 -32.85
N SER A 569 12.62 -27.91 -32.85
CA SER A 569 13.65 -28.81 -33.37
C SER A 569 13.70 -28.64 -34.89
N PRO A 570 14.89 -28.67 -35.52
CA PRO A 570 15.02 -28.66 -36.98
C PRO A 570 14.32 -29.85 -37.67
N ASP A 571 13.96 -30.89 -36.91
CA ASP A 571 13.28 -32.10 -37.40
C ASP A 571 11.75 -32.10 -37.21
N ILE A 572 11.11 -30.94 -37.02
CA ILE A 572 9.64 -30.89 -36.89
C ILE A 572 9.00 -31.20 -38.26
N PRO A 573 8.10 -32.20 -38.35
CA PRO A 573 7.36 -32.47 -39.58
C PRO A 573 6.59 -31.22 -40.02
N GLY A 574 6.74 -30.82 -41.28
CA GLY A 574 6.23 -29.55 -41.79
C GLY A 574 4.77 -29.29 -41.41
N SER A 575 3.91 -30.33 -41.40
CA SER A 575 2.49 -30.25 -41.04
C SER A 575 2.18 -29.69 -39.63
N LEU A 576 3.12 -29.78 -38.68
CA LEU A 576 2.98 -29.16 -37.35
C LEU A 576 3.40 -27.68 -37.35
N LEU A 577 4.34 -27.29 -38.20
CA LEU A 577 4.83 -25.91 -38.35
C LEU A 577 3.70 -24.97 -38.80
N TRP A 578 2.83 -25.46 -39.69
CA TRP A 578 1.67 -24.72 -40.21
C TRP A 578 0.58 -24.42 -39.19
N LYS A 579 0.59 -25.06 -38.01
CA LYS A 579 -0.43 -24.82 -36.95
C LYS A 579 -0.01 -23.76 -35.93
N THR A 580 1.27 -23.42 -35.85
CA THR A 580 1.81 -22.52 -34.82
C THR A 580 2.09 -21.10 -35.28
N ASP A 581 1.97 -20.81 -36.57
CA ASP A 581 2.26 -19.48 -37.10
C ASP A 581 0.99 -18.60 -37.22
N GLU A 582 0.71 -17.84 -36.17
CA GLU A 582 -0.32 -16.78 -36.16
C GLU A 582 0.07 -15.55 -36.99
N SER A 583 1.32 -15.42 -37.46
CA SER A 583 1.79 -14.22 -38.19
C SER A 583 1.34 -14.14 -39.65
N LEU A 584 0.79 -15.23 -40.21
CA LEU A 584 0.32 -15.29 -41.61
C LEU A 584 -1.20 -15.05 -41.80
N ARG A 585 -1.94 -14.68 -40.75
CA ARG A 585 -3.41 -14.47 -40.84
C ARG A 585 -3.87 -13.04 -41.12
N ASN A 586 -2.97 -12.07 -41.26
CA ASN A 586 -3.34 -10.67 -41.52
C ASN A 586 -2.83 -10.17 -42.87
N THR A 587 -3.43 -10.63 -43.97
CA THR A 587 -3.51 -9.85 -45.22
C THR A 587 -4.67 -10.33 -46.10
N ARG A 588 -5.86 -9.77 -45.87
CA ARG A 588 -6.88 -9.61 -46.91
C ARG A 588 -7.46 -8.19 -46.82
N GLY A 589 -7.15 -7.38 -47.83
CA GLY A 589 -8.00 -6.26 -48.27
C GLY A 589 -7.35 -4.88 -48.38
N SER A 590 -6.63 -4.61 -49.46
CA SER A 590 -7.04 -3.58 -50.43
C SER A 590 -6.19 -3.67 -51.70
N LYS A 591 -6.86 -3.89 -52.84
CA LYS A 591 -6.29 -3.81 -54.18
C LYS A 591 -6.02 -2.34 -54.53
N THR A 592 -4.88 -2.05 -55.16
CA THR A 592 -4.79 -1.45 -56.51
C THR A 592 -3.35 -1.55 -57.05
N ASN A 593 -3.30 -1.91 -58.34
CA ASN A 593 -2.22 -2.31 -59.25
C ASN A 593 -1.30 -1.12 -59.70
N PRO A 594 -0.38 -1.27 -60.68
CA PRO A 594 0.93 -1.93 -60.67
C PRO A 594 2.08 -0.98 -61.11
N ALA A 595 3.31 -1.50 -61.12
CA ALA A 595 4.29 -1.39 -62.22
C ALA A 595 5.75 -1.06 -61.81
N HIS A 596 6.63 -1.85 -62.43
CA HIS A 596 8.04 -1.65 -62.78
C HIS A 596 9.17 -1.89 -61.78
N HIS A 597 9.91 -2.97 -62.09
CA HIS A 597 11.38 -3.08 -62.26
C HIS A 597 12.26 -2.79 -61.04
N LEU A 598 13.39 -3.47 -60.77
CA LEU A 598 14.21 -4.52 -61.38
C LEU A 598 15.36 -4.78 -60.37
N TYR A 599 16.06 -5.89 -60.56
CA TYR A 599 17.36 -6.29 -59.97
C TYR A 599 17.39 -6.82 -58.52
N ASP A 600 17.35 -8.15 -58.43
CA ASP A 600 18.51 -9.02 -58.17
C ASP A 600 19.70 -8.46 -57.36
N ASP A 601 20.15 -9.34 -56.45
CA ASP A 601 21.49 -9.95 -56.44
C ASP A 601 22.34 -9.79 -55.15
N TRP A 602 22.69 -10.96 -54.61
CA TRP A 602 23.67 -11.36 -53.56
C TRP A 602 23.30 -11.27 -52.06
#